data_AF-A0A2N9ES62-F1
#
_entry.id   AF-A0A2N9ES62-F1
#
_cell.length_a   1.000
_cell.length_b   1.000
_cell.length_c   1.000
_cell.angle_alpha   90.00
_cell.angle_beta   90.00
_cell.angle_gamma   90.00
#
_symmetry.space_group_name_H-M   'P 1'
#
loop_
_entity.id
_entity.type
_entity.pdbx_description
1 polymer ?
#
loop_
_entity_poly.entity_id
_entity_poly.type
_entity_poly.pdbx_seq_one_letter_code
_entity_poly.pdbx_strand_id
1 'polypeptide(L)'
;MRKFTDFITRIVLLNKYFTTIVKLQKLLSFLSRRKEEAVAQLKSAKARKEDINASVAELKISKENLAKLEERSKLKPGIPKKDGKIDYTQDFFARQAFLTVSGQLQVESYACALSSVYTFGPTFRAENSHTSRHLAEFWMVEPEIAFAELKVFACLENPGVASSFLIV
;
A
#
# COMPACT_ATOMS: atom_id res chain seq x y z
N MET A 1 -15.57 -4.30 -15.84
CA MET A 1 -16.36 -3.39 -14.96
C MET A 1 -16.30 -3.74 -13.47
N ARG A 2 -16.53 -4.98 -13.00
CA ARG A 2 -16.50 -5.31 -11.55
C ARG A 2 -15.18 -4.98 -10.83
N LYS A 3 -14.03 -5.21 -11.48
CA LYS A 3 -12.70 -4.90 -10.92
C LYS A 3 -12.44 -3.40 -10.71
N PHE A 4 -13.08 -2.53 -11.50
CA PHE A 4 -12.95 -1.07 -11.38
C PHE A 4 -13.76 -0.54 -10.19
N THR A 5 -14.97 -1.06 -10.00
CA THR A 5 -15.78 -0.79 -8.81
C THR A 5 -15.05 -1.24 -7.55
N ASP A 6 -14.44 -2.44 -7.56
CA ASP A 6 -13.67 -2.95 -6.41
C ASP A 6 -12.46 -2.07 -6.06
N PHE A 7 -11.77 -1.48 -7.04
CA PHE A 7 -10.64 -0.58 -6.80
C PHE A 7 -11.07 0.74 -6.18
N ILE A 8 -12.11 1.38 -6.72
CA ILE A 8 -12.68 2.61 -6.14
C ILE A 8 -13.25 2.34 -4.75
N THR A 9 -13.94 1.21 -4.54
CA THR A 9 -14.41 0.79 -3.23
C THR A 9 -13.25 0.58 -2.25
N ARG A 10 -12.12 0.00 -2.68
CA ARG A 10 -10.92 -0.14 -1.83
C ARG A 10 -10.29 1.21 -1.45
N ILE A 11 -10.24 2.18 -2.36
CA ILE A 11 -9.75 3.54 -2.06
C ILE A 11 -10.68 4.26 -1.07
N VAL A 12 -11.99 4.17 -1.28
CA VAL A 12 -12.98 4.75 -0.35
C VAL A 12 -12.92 4.06 1.01
N LEU A 13 -12.73 2.74 1.04
CA LEU A 13 -12.50 1.98 2.27
C LEU A 13 -11.21 2.43 2.96
N LEU A 14 -10.10 2.59 2.25
CA LEU A 14 -8.83 3.10 2.81
C LEU A 14 -8.99 4.47 3.48
N ASN A 15 -9.73 5.40 2.86
CA ASN A 15 -10.05 6.69 3.47
C ASN A 15 -10.94 6.55 4.72
N LYS A 16 -11.89 5.60 4.71
CA LYS A 16 -12.72 5.26 5.86
C LYS A 16 -11.90 4.60 6.98
N TYR A 17 -10.91 3.79 6.65
CA TYR A 17 -9.96 3.22 7.61
C TYR A 17 -9.10 4.31 8.24
N PHE A 18 -8.57 5.24 7.45
CA PHE A 18 -7.75 6.35 7.96
C PHE A 18 -8.53 7.25 8.95
N THR A 19 -9.76 7.63 8.60
CA THR A 19 -10.63 8.39 9.53
C THR A 19 -11.01 7.60 10.78
N THR A 20 -11.19 6.28 10.67
CA THR A 20 -11.42 5.39 11.82
C THR A 20 -10.20 5.32 12.74
N ILE A 21 -9.00 5.24 12.19
CA ILE A 21 -7.73 5.22 12.94
C ILE A 21 -7.54 6.51 13.74
N VAL A 22 -7.78 7.68 13.10
CA VAL A 22 -7.68 8.98 13.78
C VAL A 22 -8.75 9.12 14.89
N LYS A 23 -9.97 8.59 14.68
CA LYS A 23 -11.01 8.55 15.72
C LYS A 23 -10.65 7.64 16.88
N LEU A 24 -10.09 6.45 16.61
CA LEU A 24 -9.62 5.51 17.63
C LEU A 24 -8.50 6.13 18.48
N GLN A 25 -7.58 6.86 17.86
CA GLN A 25 -6.47 7.52 18.58
C GLN A 25 -6.98 8.63 19.52
N LYS A 26 -7.98 9.42 19.09
CA LYS A 26 -8.68 10.39 19.96
C LYS A 26 -9.48 9.72 21.08
N LEU A 27 -10.10 8.58 20.81
CA LEU A 27 -10.84 7.82 21.83
C LEU A 27 -9.88 7.25 22.89
N LEU A 28 -8.71 6.77 22.48
CA LEU A 28 -7.71 6.18 23.38
C LEU A 28 -7.09 7.24 24.31
N SER A 29 -6.77 8.42 23.79
CA SER A 29 -6.27 9.54 24.61
C SER A 29 -7.34 10.02 25.59
N PHE A 30 -8.61 10.05 25.18
CA PHE A 30 -9.74 10.34 26.05
C PHE A 30 -9.89 9.28 27.17
N LEU A 31 -9.79 7.99 26.86
CA LEU A 31 -9.84 6.91 27.86
C LEU A 31 -8.69 6.99 28.86
N SER A 32 -7.47 7.32 28.41
CA SER A 32 -6.31 7.52 29.30
C SER A 32 -6.56 8.66 30.28
N ARG A 33 -7.12 9.78 29.81
CA ARG A 33 -7.48 10.92 30.65
C ARG A 33 -8.57 10.57 31.67
N ARG A 34 -9.58 9.79 31.29
CA ARG A 34 -10.60 9.31 32.25
C ARG A 34 -10.02 8.40 33.33
N LYS A 35 -9.02 7.57 33.00
CA LYS A 35 -8.31 6.77 34.01
C LYS A 35 -7.48 7.64 34.96
N GLU A 36 -6.87 8.74 34.48
CA GLU A 36 -6.19 9.72 35.34
C GLU A 36 -7.14 10.38 36.33
N GLU A 37 -8.33 10.80 35.85
CA GLU A 37 -9.38 11.37 36.66
C GLU A 37 -9.90 10.38 37.72
N ALA A 38 -10.07 9.11 37.37
CA ALA A 38 -10.47 8.06 38.30
C ALA A 38 -9.44 7.84 39.43
N VAL A 39 -8.15 7.81 39.09
CA VAL A 39 -7.06 7.71 40.09
C VAL A 39 -7.04 8.95 40.99
N ALA A 40 -7.28 10.15 40.44
CA ALA A 40 -7.36 11.37 41.22
C ALA A 40 -8.55 11.36 42.21
N GLN A 41 -9.70 10.85 41.79
CA GLN A 41 -10.88 10.68 42.66
C GLN A 41 -10.66 9.66 43.77
N LEU A 42 -10.01 8.53 43.48
CA LEU A 42 -9.67 7.53 44.50
C LEU A 42 -8.71 8.10 45.57
N LYS A 43 -7.76 8.95 45.15
CA LYS A 43 -6.85 9.65 46.05
C LYS A 43 -7.57 10.69 46.91
N SER A 44 -8.49 11.48 46.34
CA SER A 44 -9.25 12.48 47.10
C SER A 44 -10.28 11.86 48.05
N ALA A 45 -10.86 10.72 47.68
CA ALA A 45 -11.79 9.95 48.51
C ALA A 45 -11.11 9.13 49.63
N LYS A 46 -9.77 9.18 49.74
CA LYS A 46 -8.98 8.33 50.68
C LYS A 46 -9.35 6.85 50.59
N ALA A 47 -9.51 6.34 49.36
CA ALA A 47 -9.79 4.93 49.11
C ALA A 47 -8.66 4.02 49.62
N ARG A 48 -8.91 2.70 49.66
CA ARG A 48 -7.94 1.71 50.13
C ARG A 48 -6.66 1.79 49.29
N LYS A 49 -5.51 1.66 49.97
CA LYS A 49 -4.19 1.76 49.32
C LYS A 49 -4.00 0.71 48.22
N GLU A 50 -4.64 -0.44 48.38
CA GLU A 50 -4.69 -1.53 47.39
C GLU A 50 -5.40 -1.09 46.10
N ASP A 51 -6.57 -0.45 46.20
CA ASP A 51 -7.36 0.01 45.05
C ASP A 51 -6.67 1.13 44.27
N ILE A 52 -5.98 2.02 44.99
CA ILE A 52 -5.17 3.08 44.40
C ILE A 52 -3.99 2.47 43.64
N ASN A 53 -3.29 1.48 44.23
CA ASN A 53 -2.14 0.85 43.59
C ASN A 53 -2.54 0.05 42.34
N ALA A 54 -3.67 -0.68 42.38
CA ALA A 54 -4.20 -1.40 41.22
C ALA A 54 -4.56 -0.43 40.08
N SER A 55 -5.27 0.66 40.38
CA SER A 55 -5.65 1.67 39.38
C SER A 55 -4.45 2.39 38.78
N VAL A 56 -3.42 2.67 39.58
CA VAL A 56 -2.16 3.27 39.10
C VAL A 56 -1.39 2.30 38.19
N ALA A 57 -1.40 1.00 38.48
CA ALA A 57 -0.75 0.00 37.63
C ALA A 57 -1.42 -0.10 36.25
N GLU A 58 -2.75 -0.14 36.20
CA GLU A 58 -3.50 -0.13 34.93
C GLU A 58 -3.27 1.15 34.13
N LEU A 59 -3.21 2.30 34.80
CA LEU A 59 -2.95 3.58 34.18
C LEU A 59 -1.56 3.61 33.54
N LYS A 60 -0.56 3.04 34.20
CA LYS A 60 0.81 2.93 33.66
C LYS A 60 0.83 2.10 32.38
N ILE A 61 0.19 0.92 32.38
CA ILE A 61 0.10 0.06 31.19
C ILE A 61 -0.62 0.80 30.05
N SER A 62 -1.72 1.49 30.35
CA SER A 62 -2.48 2.25 29.36
C SER A 62 -1.65 3.37 28.72
N LYS A 63 -0.81 4.05 29.51
CA LYS A 63 0.10 5.10 29.02
C LYS A 63 1.21 4.54 28.13
N GLU A 64 1.81 3.40 28.50
CA GLU A 64 2.82 2.74 27.69
C GLU A 64 2.27 2.30 26.33
N ASN A 65 1.04 1.76 26.30
CA ASN A 65 0.38 1.38 25.05
C ASN A 65 0.04 2.59 24.18
N LEU A 66 -0.42 3.69 24.78
CA LEU A 66 -0.69 4.94 24.06
C LEU A 66 0.60 5.50 23.44
N ALA A 67 1.71 5.50 24.19
CA ALA A 67 3.00 5.95 23.67
C ALA A 67 3.46 5.12 22.46
N LYS A 68 3.33 3.78 22.52
CA LYS A 68 3.64 2.89 21.38
C LYS A 68 2.78 3.18 20.15
N LEU A 69 1.51 3.49 20.34
CA LEU A 69 0.57 3.80 19.26
C LEU A 69 0.82 5.20 18.68
N GLU A 70 1.15 6.18 19.51
CA GLU A 70 1.55 7.50 19.06
C GLU A 70 2.82 7.42 18.22
N GLU A 71 3.82 6.65 18.63
CA GLU A 71 5.02 6.41 17.82
C GLU A 71 4.69 5.76 16.46
N ARG A 72 3.76 4.78 16.41
CA ARG A 72 3.28 4.21 15.14
C ARG A 72 2.54 5.22 14.27
N SER A 73 1.82 6.17 14.87
CA SER A 73 1.14 7.23 14.13
C SER A 73 2.07 8.32 13.60
N LYS A 74 3.25 8.47 14.22
CA LYS A 74 4.29 9.43 13.82
C LYS A 74 5.16 8.95 12.66
N LEU A 75 4.82 7.83 12.01
CA LEU A 75 5.46 7.43 10.76
C LEU A 75 5.43 8.63 9.81
N LYS A 76 6.60 9.25 9.61
CA LYS A 76 6.69 10.47 8.82
C LYS A 76 6.31 10.12 7.38
N PRO A 77 5.33 10.82 6.79
CA PRO A 77 5.05 10.64 5.37
C PRO A 77 6.30 11.06 4.59
N GLY A 78 6.80 10.17 3.75
CA GLY A 78 8.00 10.38 2.96
C GLY A 78 8.90 9.15 2.93
N ILE A 79 9.72 9.08 1.89
CA ILE A 79 10.67 7.99 1.73
C ILE A 79 11.83 8.22 2.71
N PRO A 80 12.18 7.24 3.57
CA PRO A 80 13.31 7.36 4.49
C PRO A 80 14.58 7.76 3.75
N LYS A 81 15.38 8.65 4.35
CA LYS A 81 16.67 9.06 3.79
C LYS A 81 17.78 8.83 4.79
N LYS A 82 18.89 8.29 4.32
CA LYS A 82 20.14 8.13 5.07
C LYS A 82 21.27 8.75 4.24
N ASP A 83 22.05 9.63 4.85
CA ASP A 83 23.17 10.32 4.19
C ASP A 83 22.77 11.05 2.87
N GLY A 84 21.56 11.63 2.85
CA GLY A 84 21.01 12.34 1.69
C GLY A 84 20.47 11.45 0.57
N LYS A 85 20.68 10.13 0.63
CA LYS A 85 20.12 9.15 -0.31
C LYS A 85 18.86 8.52 0.27
N ILE A 86 17.99 8.03 -0.61
CA ILE A 86 16.84 7.22 -0.18
C ILE A 86 17.33 5.91 0.44
N ASP A 87 16.83 5.60 1.63
CA ASP A 87 17.06 4.35 2.32
C ASP A 87 15.92 3.37 2.02
N TYR A 88 16.19 2.40 1.14
CA TYR A 88 15.24 1.35 0.77
C TYR A 88 15.26 0.15 1.72
N THR A 89 16.15 0.09 2.72
CA THR A 89 16.31 -1.09 3.59
C THR A 89 15.07 -1.35 4.45
N GLN A 90 14.32 -0.30 4.76
CA GLN A 90 13.06 -0.35 5.51
C GLN A 90 11.82 -0.37 4.61
N ASP A 91 12.00 -0.37 3.28
CA ASP A 91 10.91 -0.51 2.33
C ASP A 91 10.43 -1.97 2.25
N PHE A 92 9.21 -2.21 1.76
CA PHE A 92 8.58 -3.53 1.75
C PHE A 92 9.42 -4.60 1.04
N PHE A 93 10.08 -4.24 -0.06
CA PHE A 93 10.96 -5.14 -0.83
C PHE A 93 12.43 -5.07 -0.41
N ALA A 94 12.77 -4.26 0.61
CA ALA A 94 14.13 -3.95 1.04
C ALA A 94 15.05 -3.42 -0.10
N ARG A 95 14.45 -2.96 -1.20
CA ARG A 95 15.11 -2.46 -2.41
C ARG A 95 14.16 -1.55 -3.16
N GLN A 96 14.72 -0.77 -4.09
CA GLN A 96 13.92 0.05 -5.00
C GLN A 96 13.01 -0.85 -5.85
N ALA A 97 11.73 -0.51 -5.89
CA ALA A 97 10.70 -1.17 -6.67
C ALA A 97 9.96 -0.14 -7.55
N PHE A 98 9.52 -0.57 -8.72
CA PHE A 98 8.86 0.26 -9.71
C PHE A 98 7.58 -0.43 -10.22
N LEU A 99 6.65 0.38 -10.71
CA LEU A 99 5.52 -0.11 -11.49
C LEU A 99 5.99 -0.38 -12.91
N THR A 100 5.63 -1.54 -13.47
CA THR A 100 6.15 -1.94 -14.78
C THR A 100 5.46 -1.19 -15.92
N VAL A 101 6.23 -0.90 -16.96
CA VAL A 101 5.73 -0.38 -18.24
C VAL A 101 5.25 -1.50 -19.17
N SER A 102 5.66 -2.75 -18.91
CA SER A 102 5.39 -3.95 -19.70
C SER A 102 5.75 -5.22 -18.93
N GLY A 103 5.03 -6.33 -19.14
CA GLY A 103 5.38 -7.65 -18.60
C GLY A 103 6.28 -8.47 -19.53
N GLN A 104 6.59 -7.98 -20.72
CA GLN A 104 7.21 -8.72 -21.82
C GLN A 104 8.42 -9.56 -21.40
N LEU A 105 9.41 -8.96 -20.75
CA LEU A 105 10.63 -9.67 -20.30
C LEU A 105 10.34 -10.88 -19.40
N GLN A 106 9.35 -10.77 -18.51
CA GLN A 106 8.95 -11.88 -17.65
C GLN A 106 8.26 -12.97 -18.47
N VAL A 107 7.47 -12.57 -19.46
CA VAL A 107 6.68 -13.47 -20.31
C VAL A 107 7.56 -14.29 -21.24
N GLU A 108 8.69 -13.73 -21.74
CA GLU A 108 9.68 -14.47 -22.54
C GLU A 108 10.16 -15.74 -21.84
N SER A 109 10.45 -15.65 -20.54
CA SER A 109 10.87 -16.80 -19.74
C SER A 109 9.77 -17.88 -19.64
N TYR A 110 8.50 -17.48 -19.58
CA TYR A 110 7.38 -18.42 -19.60
C TYR A 110 7.15 -19.02 -20.99
N ALA A 111 7.33 -18.24 -22.07
CA ALA A 111 7.21 -18.72 -23.44
C ALA A 111 8.23 -19.82 -23.74
N CYS A 112 9.45 -19.71 -23.22
CA CYS A 112 10.47 -20.78 -23.34
C CYS A 112 10.01 -22.13 -22.73
N ALA A 113 9.11 -22.12 -21.74
CA ALA A 113 8.63 -23.34 -21.08
C ALA A 113 7.24 -23.79 -21.55
N LEU A 114 6.36 -22.85 -21.94
CA LEU A 114 4.95 -23.09 -22.25
C LEU A 114 4.61 -22.88 -23.73
N SER A 115 5.59 -22.48 -24.54
CA SER A 115 5.51 -22.12 -25.96
C SER A 115 4.66 -20.88 -26.25
N SER A 116 3.39 -20.84 -25.86
CA SER A 116 2.48 -19.74 -26.17
C SER A 116 1.82 -19.21 -24.91
N VAL A 117 2.06 -17.94 -24.59
CA VAL A 117 1.58 -17.30 -23.37
C VAL A 117 1.07 -15.89 -23.66
N TYR A 118 0.23 -15.35 -22.78
CA TYR A 118 -0.17 -13.95 -22.85
C TYR A 118 -0.37 -13.37 -21.46
N THR A 119 -0.12 -12.07 -21.31
CA THR A 119 -0.52 -11.30 -20.12
C THR A 119 -1.73 -10.44 -20.42
N PHE A 120 -2.49 -10.18 -19.35
CA PHE A 120 -3.52 -9.16 -19.36
C PHE A 120 -3.48 -8.44 -18.00
N GLY A 121 -2.89 -7.26 -17.99
CA GLY A 121 -2.58 -6.57 -16.74
C GLY A 121 -2.41 -5.06 -16.88
N PRO A 122 -2.44 -4.34 -15.76
CA PRO A 122 -2.18 -2.91 -15.72
C PRO A 122 -0.70 -2.62 -15.92
N THR A 123 -0.41 -1.58 -16.68
CA THR A 123 0.92 -1.04 -16.93
C THR A 123 0.92 0.46 -16.73
N PHE A 124 2.07 1.00 -16.36
CA PHE A 124 2.18 2.37 -15.85
C PHE A 124 3.23 3.16 -16.60
N ARG A 125 2.94 4.42 -16.93
CA ARG A 125 3.90 5.36 -17.52
C ARG A 125 3.93 6.63 -16.69
N ALA A 126 5.13 7.00 -16.24
CA ALA A 126 5.35 8.17 -15.39
C ALA A 126 5.74 9.43 -16.19
N GLU A 127 5.55 9.42 -17.51
CA GLU A 127 5.86 10.55 -18.37
C GLU A 127 4.91 11.72 -18.11
N ASN A 128 5.46 12.93 -18.00
CA ASN A 128 4.65 14.15 -17.84
C ASN A 128 4.03 14.55 -19.19
N SER A 129 2.97 13.84 -19.59
CA SER A 129 2.26 14.08 -20.85
C SER A 129 0.77 14.21 -20.62
N HIS A 130 0.22 15.41 -20.87
CA HIS A 130 -1.19 15.72 -20.70
C HIS A 130 -1.86 15.83 -22.07
N THR A 131 -2.06 14.69 -22.73
CA THR A 131 -2.81 14.62 -24.00
C THR A 131 -4.03 13.71 -23.85
N SER A 132 -5.00 13.82 -24.76
CA SER A 132 -6.17 12.94 -24.78
C SER A 132 -5.86 11.45 -25.04
N ARG A 133 -4.62 11.12 -25.42
CA ARG A 133 -4.18 9.77 -25.79
C ARG A 133 -3.19 9.14 -24.80
N HIS A 134 -2.71 9.88 -23.79
CA HIS A 134 -1.75 9.37 -22.82
C HIS A 134 -2.41 9.16 -21.47
N LEU A 135 -2.23 7.95 -20.92
CA LEU A 135 -2.71 7.58 -19.59
C LEU A 135 -1.50 7.15 -18.76
N ALA A 136 -1.47 7.58 -17.49
CA ALA A 136 -0.45 7.13 -16.55
C ALA A 136 -0.63 5.65 -16.13
N GLU A 137 -1.85 5.14 -16.25
CA GLU A 137 -2.23 3.75 -16.03
C GLU A 137 -3.15 3.30 -17.17
N PHE A 138 -2.82 2.18 -17.81
CA PHE A 138 -3.64 1.55 -18.83
C PHE A 138 -3.45 0.03 -18.80
N TRP A 139 -4.27 -0.69 -19.55
CA TRP A 139 -4.21 -2.15 -19.61
C TRP A 139 -3.58 -2.59 -20.93
N MET A 140 -2.62 -3.51 -20.84
CA MET A 140 -2.03 -4.16 -22.01
C MET A 140 -2.42 -5.62 -22.10
N VAL A 141 -2.51 -6.09 -23.34
CA VAL A 141 -2.52 -7.51 -23.69
C VAL A 141 -1.19 -7.77 -24.38
N GLU A 142 -0.35 -8.63 -23.82
CA GLU A 142 0.99 -8.92 -24.35
C GLU A 142 1.10 -10.42 -24.63
N PRO A 143 0.82 -10.86 -25.87
CA PRO A 143 1.05 -12.24 -26.28
C PRO A 143 2.52 -12.46 -26.63
N GLU A 144 3.06 -13.59 -26.21
CA GLU A 144 4.43 -14.04 -26.51
C GLU A 144 4.38 -15.49 -26.99
N ILE A 145 5.03 -15.78 -28.11
CA ILE A 145 5.00 -17.09 -28.76
C ILE A 145 6.45 -17.48 -29.11
N ALA A 146 6.94 -18.55 -28.48
CA ALA A 146 8.26 -19.08 -28.75
C ALA A 146 8.37 -19.57 -30.21
N PHE A 147 9.51 -19.27 -30.85
CA PHE A 147 9.81 -19.66 -32.23
C PHE A 147 8.85 -19.10 -33.29
N ALA A 148 8.08 -18.06 -32.98
CA ALA A 148 7.23 -17.40 -33.95
C ALA A 148 8.03 -16.54 -34.94
N GLU A 149 7.66 -16.60 -36.22
CA GLU A 149 8.18 -15.67 -37.22
C GLU A 149 7.45 -14.32 -37.15
N LEU A 150 8.12 -13.24 -37.56
CA LEU A 150 7.54 -11.88 -37.60
C LEU A 150 6.18 -11.83 -38.34
N LYS A 151 5.99 -12.67 -39.36
CA LYS A 151 4.73 -12.75 -40.13
C LYS A 151 3.52 -13.14 -39.28
N VAL A 152 3.72 -13.91 -38.21
CA VAL A 152 2.65 -14.32 -37.29
C VAL A 152 2.06 -13.09 -36.58
N PHE A 153 2.90 -12.09 -36.27
CA PHE A 153 2.48 -10.88 -35.57
C PHE A 153 1.84 -9.83 -36.48
N ALA A 154 2.15 -9.83 -37.78
CA ALA A 154 1.57 -8.90 -38.75
C ALA A 154 0.03 -9.02 -38.87
N CYS A 155 -0.54 -10.17 -38.53
CA CYS A 155 -1.99 -10.39 -38.52
C CYS A 155 -2.68 -9.91 -37.23
N LEU A 156 -1.91 -9.53 -36.19
CA LEU A 156 -2.44 -9.18 -34.87
C LEU A 156 -2.54 -7.66 -34.64
N GLU A 157 -2.08 -6.83 -35.59
CA GLU A 157 -2.23 -5.37 -35.53
C GLU A 157 -3.71 -4.96 -35.61
N ASN A 158 -4.32 -4.74 -34.44
CA ASN A 158 -5.61 -4.07 -34.30
C ASN A 158 -5.37 -2.67 -33.68
N PRO A 159 -5.79 -1.57 -34.34
CA PRO A 159 -5.46 -0.20 -33.93
C PRO A 159 -6.11 0.26 -32.61
N GLY A 160 -6.92 -0.58 -31.95
CA GLY A 160 -7.64 -0.25 -30.72
C GLY A 160 -7.07 -0.86 -29.43
N VAL A 161 -6.04 -1.71 -29.51
CA VAL A 161 -5.46 -2.38 -28.35
C VAL A 161 -3.97 -2.06 -28.28
N ALA A 162 -3.53 -1.48 -27.16
CA ALA A 162 -2.11 -1.36 -26.87
C ALA A 162 -1.53 -2.78 -26.73
N SER A 163 -0.78 -3.19 -27.74
CA SER A 163 -0.09 -4.47 -27.83
C SER A 163 1.39 -4.21 -28.07
N SER A 164 2.23 -5.07 -27.52
CA SER A 164 3.67 -5.07 -27.72
C SER A 164 4.06 -6.50 -28.05
N PHE A 165 4.89 -6.69 -29.07
CA PHE A 165 5.30 -7.99 -29.59
C PHE A 165 6.84 -8.02 -29.64
N LEU A 166 7.47 -9.09 -29.13
CA LEU A 166 8.87 -9.41 -29.41
C LEU A 166 8.95 -10.76 -30.13
N ILE A 167 10.12 -11.03 -30.70
CA ILE A 167 10.50 -12.35 -31.19
C ILE A 167 11.65 -12.81 -30.28
N VAL A 168 11.43 -13.93 -29.58
CA VAL A 168 12.47 -14.68 -28.82
C VAL A 168 13.03 -15.81 -29.67
#